data_AF-A0A846QC37-F1
#
_entry.id   AF-A0A846QC37-F1
#
_cell.length_a   1.000
_cell.length_b   1.000
_cell.length_c   1.000
_cell.angle_alpha   90.00
_cell.angle_beta   90.00
_cell.angle_gamma   90.00
#
_symmetry.space_group_name_H-M   'P 1'
#
loop_
_entity.id
_entity.type
_entity.pdbx_description
1 polymer ?
#
loop_
_entity_poly.entity_id
_entity_poly.type
_entity_poly.pdbx_seq_one_letter_code
_entity_poly.pdbx_strand_id
1 'polypeptide(L)'
;MRYCEYTEITNIKNDEGKVIETQKSRCGSAVGLREVEFKHPDYRDQRKTIILCTTHYLEAFGDYEDAKKTLLRNYMNEKYRFYRDFNKAKKVGEYFNEFDYKKKYYKKVDEAYKKYQDHTRNNCCYDLCDTPLDSVNKVYPILIYKPNGRMSHKLEYCGVGHWEKIKYRVGLLQPRNPNQRKAVSLTEFMK
;
A
#
# COMPACT_ATOMS: atom_id res chain seq x y z
N MET A 1 14.74 -22.17 -9.38
CA MET A 1 14.80 -20.75 -9.81
C MET A 1 13.46 -20.11 -9.50
N ARG A 2 13.40 -18.94 -8.85
CA ARG A 2 12.13 -18.24 -8.56
C ARG A 2 11.71 -17.41 -9.78
N TYR A 3 10.40 -17.25 -9.99
CA TYR A 3 9.81 -16.48 -11.09
C TYR A 3 8.58 -15.72 -10.61
N CYS A 4 8.15 -14.73 -11.39
CA CYS A 4 6.93 -13.99 -11.14
C CYS A 4 5.72 -14.90 -11.29
N GLU A 5 4.91 -14.93 -10.24
CA GLU A 5 3.72 -15.75 -10.07
C GLU A 5 2.43 -14.99 -10.43
N TYR A 6 2.55 -13.73 -10.87
CA TYR A 6 1.42 -12.98 -11.38
C TYR A 6 0.73 -13.77 -12.48
N THR A 7 -0.58 -13.92 -12.31
CA THR A 7 -1.44 -14.64 -13.22
C THR A 7 -2.45 -13.64 -13.78
N GLU A 8 -2.30 -13.33 -15.07
CA GLU A 8 -3.29 -12.56 -15.79
C GLU A 8 -4.48 -13.47 -16.10
N ILE A 9 -5.69 -12.92 -15.95
CA ILE A 9 -6.93 -13.65 -16.15
C ILE A 9 -7.75 -12.92 -17.20
N THR A 10 -7.85 -13.52 -18.37
CA THR A 10 -8.56 -12.95 -19.51
C THR A 10 -9.87 -13.70 -19.69
N ASN A 11 -10.99 -12.99 -19.53
CA ASN A 11 -12.31 -13.54 -19.81
C ASN A 11 -12.65 -13.28 -21.28
N ILE A 12 -12.64 -14.35 -22.08
CA ILE A 12 -13.12 -14.34 -23.46
C ILE A 12 -14.65 -14.30 -23.39
N LYS A 13 -15.25 -13.34 -24.08
CA LYS A 13 -16.70 -13.14 -24.11
C LYS A 13 -17.26 -13.39 -25.51
N ASN A 14 -18.49 -13.88 -25.59
CA ASN A 14 -19.25 -13.92 -26.85
C ASN A 14 -19.81 -12.53 -27.21
N ASP A 15 -20.50 -12.43 -28.35
CA ASP A 15 -21.11 -11.19 -28.84
C ASP A 15 -22.19 -10.62 -27.89
N GLU A 16 -22.74 -11.45 -26.99
CA GLU A 16 -23.69 -11.05 -25.94
C GLU A 16 -22.99 -10.57 -24.65
N GLY A 17 -21.65 -10.52 -24.63
CA GLY A 17 -20.86 -10.13 -23.46
C GLY A 17 -20.77 -11.20 -22.36
N LYS A 18 -21.26 -12.42 -22.60
CA LYS A 18 -21.15 -13.56 -21.66
C LYS A 18 -19.76 -14.18 -21.75
N VAL A 19 -19.15 -14.42 -20.58
CA VAL A 19 -17.85 -15.10 -20.49
C VAL A 19 -18.01 -16.56 -20.94
N ILE A 20 -17.32 -16.94 -22.01
CA ILE A 20 -17.32 -18.29 -22.58
C ILE A 20 -16.06 -19.08 -22.19
N GLU A 21 -14.94 -18.39 -21.97
CA GLU A 21 -13.68 -19.01 -21.58
C GLU A 21 -12.89 -18.06 -20.68
N THR A 22 -12.19 -18.60 -19.68
CA THR A 22 -11.28 -17.83 -18.84
C THR A 22 -9.86 -18.38 -19.03
N GLN A 23 -9.02 -17.63 -19.74
CA GLN A 23 -7.62 -17.96 -19.91
C GLN A 23 -6.78 -17.42 -18.75
N LYS A 24 -5.79 -18.22 -18.32
CA LYS A 24 -4.83 -17.85 -17.28
C LYS A 24 -3.43 -17.92 -17.87
N SER A 25 -2.75 -16.78 -17.99
CA SER A 25 -1.35 -16.70 -18.40
C SER A 25 -0.49 -16.33 -17.19
N ARG A 26 0.65 -17.01 -17.01
CA ARG A 26 1.63 -16.68 -15.96
C ARG A 26 2.75 -15.84 -16.55
N CYS A 27 3.15 -14.79 -15.83
CA CYS A 27 4.24 -13.91 -16.27
C CYS A 27 5.57 -14.66 -16.45
N GLY A 28 6.01 -15.43 -15.46
CA GLY A 28 7.25 -16.22 -15.54
C GLY A 28 8.57 -15.41 -15.50
N SER A 29 8.53 -14.07 -15.47
CA SER A 29 9.75 -13.23 -15.42
C SER A 29 10.59 -13.47 -14.16
N ALA A 30 11.91 -13.46 -14.28
CA ALA A 30 12.85 -13.59 -13.17
C ALA A 30 13.49 -12.25 -12.72
N VAL A 31 13.09 -11.13 -13.30
CA VAL A 31 13.74 -9.83 -13.09
C VAL A 31 13.11 -9.07 -11.92
N GLY A 32 13.96 -8.59 -10.99
CA GLY A 32 13.55 -7.66 -9.93
C GLY A 32 12.47 -8.20 -9.00
N LEU A 33 12.55 -9.49 -8.67
CA LEU A 33 11.53 -10.20 -7.90
C LEU A 33 11.35 -9.62 -6.50
N ARG A 34 10.11 -9.38 -6.11
CA ARG A 34 9.70 -9.04 -4.75
C ARG A 34 8.76 -10.08 -4.22
N GLU A 35 8.93 -10.42 -2.96
CA GLU A 35 8.04 -11.33 -2.25
C GLU A 35 7.00 -10.50 -1.49
N VAL A 36 5.72 -10.80 -1.70
CA VAL A 36 4.60 -10.07 -1.09
C VAL A 36 3.78 -11.06 -0.27
N GLU A 37 3.77 -10.86 1.05
CA GLU A 37 3.08 -11.71 2.01
C GLU A 37 1.80 -11.02 2.50
N PHE A 38 0.67 -11.62 2.22
CA PHE A 38 -0.64 -11.24 2.72
C PHE A 38 -0.90 -11.99 4.02
N LYS A 39 -1.01 -11.30 5.16
CA LYS A 39 -1.26 -11.96 6.45
C LYS A 39 -2.63 -11.57 7.00
N HIS A 40 -3.50 -12.55 7.16
CA HIS A 40 -4.73 -12.34 7.94
C HIS A 40 -4.35 -12.25 9.44
N PRO A 41 -4.92 -11.31 10.21
CA PRO A 41 -4.62 -11.16 11.64
C PRO A 41 -4.97 -12.41 12.46
N ASP A 42 -6.15 -13.00 12.21
CA ASP A 42 -6.62 -14.16 12.99
C ASP A 42 -6.31 -15.53 12.37
N TYR A 43 -6.31 -15.64 11.04
CA TYR A 43 -6.32 -16.93 10.33
C TYR A 43 -4.99 -17.20 9.64
N ARG A 44 -4.18 -18.08 10.23
CA ARG A 44 -2.84 -18.43 9.70
C ARG A 44 -2.91 -19.12 8.34
N ASP A 45 -3.94 -19.92 8.12
CA ASP A 45 -4.26 -20.64 6.88
C ASP A 45 -4.60 -19.70 5.72
N GLN A 46 -5.09 -18.49 6.01
CA GLN A 46 -5.37 -17.47 5.00
C GLN A 46 -4.16 -16.62 4.61
N ARG A 47 -2.98 -16.93 5.16
CA ARG A 47 -1.72 -16.31 4.74
C ARG A 47 -1.38 -16.77 3.34
N LYS A 48 -1.07 -15.82 2.47
CA LYS A 48 -0.67 -16.10 1.08
C LYS A 48 0.57 -15.29 0.75
N THR A 49 1.50 -15.91 0.05
CA THR A 49 2.68 -15.23 -0.48
C THR A 49 2.64 -15.30 -2.00
N ILE A 50 3.03 -14.21 -2.65
CA ILE A 50 3.19 -14.15 -4.10
C ILE A 50 4.52 -13.49 -4.46
N ILE A 51 5.18 -13.99 -5.50
CA ILE A 51 6.38 -13.40 -6.07
C ILE A 51 5.98 -12.55 -7.28
N LEU A 52 6.33 -11.26 -7.26
CA LEU A 52 6.06 -10.32 -8.36
C LEU A 52 7.37 -9.82 -8.97
N CYS A 53 7.46 -9.74 -10.30
CA CYS A 53 8.54 -9.00 -10.95
C CYS A 53 8.33 -7.48 -10.77
N THR A 54 9.33 -6.69 -11.16
CA THR A 54 9.25 -5.23 -11.06
C THR A 54 7.97 -4.65 -11.69
N THR A 55 7.58 -5.12 -12.88
CA THR A 55 6.42 -4.59 -13.61
C THR A 55 5.12 -4.81 -12.84
N HIS A 56 4.77 -6.07 -12.54
CA HIS A 56 3.53 -6.39 -11.81
C HIS A 56 3.52 -5.83 -10.38
N TYR A 57 4.69 -5.68 -9.76
CA TYR A 57 4.79 -4.98 -8.50
C TYR A 57 4.40 -3.49 -8.63
N LEU A 58 4.91 -2.80 -9.65
CA LEU A 58 4.60 -1.38 -9.88
C LEU A 58 3.14 -1.19 -10.34
N GLU A 59 2.57 -2.12 -11.08
CA GLU A 59 1.14 -2.07 -11.43
C GLU A 59 0.24 -2.14 -10.19
N ALA A 60 0.60 -2.98 -9.21
CA ALA A 60 -0.22 -3.14 -8.01
C ALA A 60 0.05 -2.09 -6.92
N PHE A 61 1.29 -1.60 -6.82
CA PHE A 61 1.77 -0.78 -5.69
C PHE A 61 2.47 0.52 -6.11
N GLY A 62 2.54 0.85 -7.39
CA GLY A 62 3.25 2.01 -7.92
C GLY A 62 2.74 3.33 -7.37
N ASP A 63 1.42 3.50 -7.33
CA ASP A 63 0.78 4.71 -6.79
C ASP A 63 1.16 4.95 -5.32
N TYR A 64 1.17 3.88 -4.52
CA TYR A 64 1.63 3.95 -3.13
C TYR A 64 3.12 4.34 -3.04
N GLU A 65 3.98 3.72 -3.86
CA GLU A 65 5.41 4.04 -3.87
C GLU A 65 5.67 5.51 -4.24
N ASP A 66 4.94 6.04 -5.22
CA ASP A 66 5.16 7.39 -5.72
C ASP A 66 4.58 8.44 -4.78
N ALA A 67 3.42 8.18 -4.16
CA ALA A 67 2.89 9.01 -3.09
C ALA A 67 3.86 9.09 -1.90
N LYS A 68 4.38 7.93 -1.45
CA LYS A 68 5.37 7.86 -0.37
C LYS A 68 6.66 8.62 -0.70
N LYS A 69 7.21 8.45 -1.91
CA LYS A 69 8.42 9.19 -2.35
C LYS A 69 8.18 10.70 -2.36
N THR A 70 7.00 11.14 -2.81
CA THR A 70 6.64 12.56 -2.87
C THR A 70 6.56 13.17 -1.47
N LEU A 71 5.87 12.49 -0.55
CA LEU A 71 5.77 12.92 0.85
C LEU A 71 7.14 12.95 1.55
N LEU A 72 7.97 11.93 1.32
CA LEU A 72 9.34 11.89 1.85
C LEU A 72 10.19 13.06 1.30
N ARG A 73 10.10 13.33 -0.01
CA ARG A 73 10.81 14.45 -0.63
C ARG A 73 10.39 15.78 -0.03
N ASN A 74 9.08 15.98 0.17
CA ASN A 74 8.55 17.20 0.79
C ASN A 74 9.08 17.38 2.22
N TYR A 75 9.04 16.32 3.04
CA TYR A 75 9.63 16.34 4.38
C TYR A 75 11.13 16.68 4.36
N MET A 76 11.91 16.05 3.49
CA MET A 76 13.36 16.32 3.39
C MET A 76 13.66 17.74 2.91
N ASN A 77 12.87 18.28 1.98
CA ASN A 77 13.02 19.65 1.50
C ASN A 77 12.74 20.68 2.62
N GLU A 78 11.67 20.49 3.39
CA GLU A 78 11.35 21.38 4.52
C GLU A 78 12.42 21.28 5.61
N LYS A 79 12.89 20.08 5.92
CA LYS A 79 14.00 19.85 6.85
C LYS A 79 15.29 20.55 6.38
N TYR A 80 15.63 20.46 5.10
CA TYR A 80 16.81 21.13 4.54
C TYR A 80 16.70 22.66 4.60
N ARG A 81 15.54 23.23 4.21
CA ARG A 81 15.27 24.66 4.32
C ARG A 81 15.45 25.15 5.76
N PHE A 82 14.90 24.42 6.72
CA PHE A 82 15.08 24.71 8.14
C PHE A 82 16.56 24.80 8.53
N TYR A 83 17.38 23.77 8.24
CA TYR A 83 18.79 23.79 8.62
C TYR A 83 19.57 24.91 7.93
N ARG A 84 19.27 25.20 6.67
CA ARG A 84 19.90 26.31 5.94
C ARG A 84 19.59 27.65 6.60
N ASP A 85 18.32 27.90 6.91
CA ASP A 85 17.87 29.16 7.48
C ASP A 85 18.38 29.31 8.93
N PHE A 86 18.36 28.23 9.72
CA PHE A 86 18.96 28.17 11.07
C PHE A 86 20.46 28.49 11.04
N ASN A 87 21.22 27.87 10.13
CA ASN A 87 22.66 28.11 10.01
C ASN A 87 22.96 29.54 9.54
N LYS A 88 22.08 30.15 8.73
CA LYS A 88 22.20 31.56 8.34
C LYS A 88 21.95 32.48 9.52
N ALA A 89 20.86 32.27 10.25
CA ALA A 89 20.50 32.99 11.48
C ALA A 89 21.62 32.95 12.53
N LYS A 90 22.18 31.76 12.79
CA LYS A 90 23.31 31.57 13.72
C LYS A 90 24.54 32.40 13.36
N LYS A 91 24.82 32.61 12.07
CA LYS A 91 25.98 33.38 11.61
C LYS A 91 25.83 34.89 11.79
N VAL A 92 24.60 35.40 11.84
CA VAL A 92 24.32 36.85 11.92
C VAL A 92 24.37 37.37 13.37
N GLY A 93 24.52 36.49 14.36
CA GLY A 93 24.69 36.88 15.77
C GLY A 93 23.43 37.44 16.43
N GLU A 94 22.27 37.32 15.77
CA GLU A 94 20.98 37.58 16.41
C GLU A 94 20.85 36.68 17.65
N TYR A 95 20.49 37.28 18.79
CA TYR A 95 20.18 36.54 20.03
C TYR A 95 19.02 35.60 19.75
N PHE A 96 19.35 34.36 19.41
CA PHE A 96 18.38 33.33 19.05
C PHE A 96 18.11 32.46 20.26
N ASN A 97 16.94 32.64 20.87
CA ASN A 97 16.37 31.58 21.69
C ASN A 97 16.01 30.41 20.74
N GLU A 98 16.79 29.34 20.81
CA GLU A 98 16.56 28.11 20.04
C GLU A 98 15.11 27.63 20.18
N PHE A 99 14.50 27.86 21.35
CA PHE A 99 13.13 27.48 21.64
C PHE A 99 12.09 28.25 20.81
N ASP A 100 12.26 29.56 20.63
CA ASP A 100 11.33 30.41 19.86
C ASP A 100 11.46 30.19 18.35
N TYR A 101 12.70 29.96 17.88
CA TYR A 101 12.95 29.61 16.49
C TYR A 101 12.36 28.24 16.13
N LYS A 102 12.53 27.26 17.04
CA LYS A 102 11.91 25.93 16.92
C LYS A 102 10.38 26.07 16.91
N LYS A 103 9.77 26.83 17.82
CA LYS A 103 8.31 26.97 17.87
C LYS A 103 7.69 27.56 16.57
N LYS A 104 8.37 28.50 15.90
CA LYS A 104 7.86 29.18 14.70
C LYS A 104 8.13 28.43 13.39
N TYR A 105 9.27 27.72 13.28
CA TYR A 105 9.70 27.07 12.03
C TYR A 105 9.62 25.54 12.03
N TYR A 106 9.57 24.89 13.20
CA TYR A 106 9.48 23.43 13.31
C TYR A 106 8.07 22.92 12.93
N LYS A 107 7.05 23.78 13.01
CA LYS A 107 5.67 23.45 12.64
C LYS A 107 5.53 22.89 11.21
N LYS A 108 6.20 23.48 10.21
CA LYS A 108 6.12 22.99 8.81
C LYS A 108 6.83 21.66 8.60
N VAL A 109 7.97 21.47 9.28
CA VAL A 109 8.73 20.21 9.24
C VAL A 109 7.92 19.10 9.92
N ASP A 110 7.33 19.40 11.07
CA ASP A 110 6.46 18.48 11.82
C ASP A 110 5.19 18.15 11.05
N GLU A 111 4.55 19.12 10.40
CA GLU A 111 3.37 18.89 9.55
C GLU A 111 3.72 17.99 8.36
N ALA A 112 4.85 18.21 7.70
CA ALA A 112 5.30 17.37 6.60
C ALA A 112 5.68 15.95 7.08
N TYR A 113 6.34 15.85 8.24
CA TYR A 113 6.68 14.57 8.84
C TYR A 113 5.45 13.80 9.28
N LYS A 114 4.48 14.47 9.91
CA LYS A 114 3.20 13.90 10.31
C LYS A 114 2.43 13.39 9.09
N LYS A 115 2.31 14.18 8.01
CA LYS A 115 1.70 13.70 6.75
C LYS A 115 2.39 12.46 6.18
N TYR A 116 3.72 12.41 6.23
CA TYR A 116 4.46 11.22 5.82
C TYR A 116 4.22 10.01 6.75
N GLN A 117 4.17 10.22 8.07
CA GLN A 117 3.84 9.18 9.04
C GLN A 117 2.41 8.66 8.87
N ASP A 118 1.44 9.56 8.73
CA ASP A 118 0.03 9.22 8.59
C ASP A 118 -0.21 8.37 7.34
N HIS A 119 0.42 8.74 6.22
CA HIS A 119 0.39 7.96 4.98
C HIS A 119 1.10 6.60 5.09
N THR A 120 2.09 6.46 5.97
CA THR A 120 2.91 5.24 6.04
C THR A 120 2.51 4.27 7.16
N ARG A 121 1.81 4.72 8.21
CA ARG A 121 1.59 3.91 9.42
C ARG A 121 0.27 4.12 10.15
N ASN A 122 -0.40 5.27 10.03
CA ASN A 122 -1.58 5.55 10.86
C ASN A 122 -2.90 5.38 10.12
N ASN A 123 -2.91 5.44 8.79
CA ASN A 123 -4.13 5.29 8.00
C ASN A 123 -4.11 4.04 7.15
N CYS A 124 -5.31 3.57 6.78
CA CYS A 124 -5.47 2.50 5.80
C CYS A 124 -4.74 2.83 4.49
N CYS A 125 -3.90 1.92 4.00
CA CYS A 125 -3.15 2.10 2.74
C CYS A 125 -4.00 1.91 1.47
N TYR A 126 -5.33 1.84 1.58
CA TYR A 126 -6.21 1.68 0.42
C TYR A 126 -6.56 3.04 -0.15
N ASP A 127 -6.50 3.16 -1.47
CA ASP A 127 -6.78 4.41 -2.18
C ASP A 127 -8.16 4.97 -1.78
N LEU A 128 -8.22 6.26 -1.43
CA LEU A 128 -9.44 6.96 -1.00
C LEU A 128 -10.00 6.52 0.36
N CYS A 129 -9.27 5.71 1.15
CA CYS A 129 -9.66 5.38 2.52
C CYS A 129 -8.88 6.21 3.54
N ASP A 130 -9.58 7.08 4.24
CA ASP A 130 -8.99 7.92 5.31
C ASP A 130 -9.18 7.33 6.71
N THR A 131 -9.60 6.06 6.82
CA THR A 131 -9.84 5.41 8.12
C THR A 131 -8.53 5.28 8.91
N PRO A 132 -8.45 5.85 10.12
CA PRO A 132 -7.33 5.67 11.03
C PRO A 132 -7.25 4.22 11.53
N LEU A 133 -6.06 3.63 11.56
CA LEU A 133 -5.85 2.24 11.96
C LEU A 133 -5.96 2.03 13.48
N ASP A 134 -5.82 3.09 14.27
CA ASP A 134 -6.07 3.08 15.72
C ASP A 134 -7.57 2.98 16.06
N SER A 135 -8.44 3.36 15.12
CA SER A 135 -9.90 3.30 15.28
C SER A 135 -10.51 1.93 14.93
N VAL A 136 -9.71 0.97 14.45
CA VAL A 136 -10.21 -0.35 14.02
C VAL A 136 -9.73 -1.47 14.93
N ASN A 137 -10.61 -2.44 15.16
CA ASN A 137 -10.32 -3.60 16.02
C ASN A 137 -9.21 -4.50 15.45
N LYS A 138 -9.09 -4.57 14.12
CA LYS A 138 -8.17 -5.50 13.43
C LYS A 138 -7.56 -4.84 12.21
N VAL A 139 -6.25 -4.99 12.09
CA VAL A 139 -5.47 -4.50 10.95
C VAL A 139 -5.06 -5.68 10.08
N TYR A 140 -5.17 -5.52 8.77
CA TYR A 140 -4.84 -6.54 7.77
C TYR A 140 -3.54 -6.16 7.06
N PRO A 141 -2.38 -6.71 7.44
CA PRO A 141 -1.11 -6.32 6.85
C PRO A 141 -0.78 -7.05 5.54
N ILE A 142 -0.06 -6.34 4.68
CA ILE A 142 0.70 -6.87 3.54
C ILE A 142 2.17 -6.50 3.77
N LEU A 143 3.04 -7.50 3.79
CA LEU A 143 4.49 -7.32 3.96
C LEU A 143 5.16 -7.49 2.60
N ILE A 144 6.01 -6.53 2.22
CA ILE A 144 6.73 -6.56 0.96
C ILE A 144 8.22 -6.69 1.26
N TYR A 145 8.85 -7.74 0.75
CA TYR A 145 10.26 -8.05 0.94
C TYR A 145 11.06 -7.79 -0.35
N LYS A 146 12.28 -7.30 -0.17
CA LYS A 146 13.29 -7.19 -1.23
C LYS A 146 13.83 -8.57 -1.59
N PRO A 147 14.53 -8.71 -2.74
CA PRO A 147 15.20 -9.97 -3.10
C PRO A 147 16.13 -10.55 -2.02
N ASN A 148 16.72 -9.69 -1.18
CA ASN A 148 17.60 -10.08 -0.09
C ASN A 148 16.86 -10.49 1.21
N GLY A 149 15.54 -10.65 1.16
CA GLY A 149 14.72 -11.05 2.30
C GLY A 149 14.43 -9.94 3.31
N ARG A 150 15.01 -8.74 3.17
CA ARG A 150 14.70 -7.63 4.07
C ARG A 150 13.32 -7.06 3.74
N MET A 151 12.50 -6.89 4.77
CA MET A 151 11.22 -6.18 4.64
C MET A 151 11.47 -4.75 4.17
N SER A 152 10.82 -4.37 3.08
CA SER A 152 10.88 -3.04 2.49
C SER A 152 9.69 -2.17 2.89
N HIS A 153 8.49 -2.74 2.86
CA HIS A 153 7.25 -2.03 3.16
C HIS A 153 6.34 -2.93 3.98
N LYS A 154 5.57 -2.29 4.85
CA LYS A 154 4.43 -2.88 5.56
C LYS A 154 3.25 -1.99 5.20
N LEU A 155 2.28 -2.54 4.49
CA LEU A 155 1.03 -1.86 4.15
C LEU A 155 -0.05 -2.39 5.06
N GLU A 156 -0.85 -1.51 5.63
CA GLU A 156 -1.85 -1.87 6.63
C GLU A 156 -3.23 -1.42 6.18
N TYR A 157 -4.20 -2.33 6.27
CA TYR A 157 -5.55 -2.08 5.80
C TYR A 157 -6.55 -2.21 6.95
N CYS A 158 -7.52 -1.30 6.98
CA CYS A 158 -8.52 -1.20 8.04
C CYS A 158 -9.56 -2.34 8.03
N GLY A 159 -9.63 -3.12 6.94
CA GLY A 159 -10.62 -4.18 6.80
C GLY A 159 -10.28 -5.19 5.72
N VAL A 160 -10.92 -6.36 5.82
CA VAL A 160 -10.72 -7.50 4.90
C VAL A 160 -11.04 -7.13 3.46
N GLY A 161 -12.05 -6.31 3.21
CA GLY A 161 -12.45 -5.92 1.85
C GLY A 161 -11.38 -5.12 1.11
N HIS A 162 -10.70 -4.17 1.79
CA HIS A 162 -9.59 -3.43 1.18
C HIS A 162 -8.39 -4.33 0.92
N TRP A 163 -8.08 -5.22 1.87
CA TRP A 163 -6.99 -6.19 1.73
C TRP A 163 -7.23 -7.20 0.60
N GLU A 164 -8.47 -7.69 0.43
CA GLU A 164 -8.86 -8.56 -0.68
C GLU A 164 -8.84 -7.85 -2.03
N LYS A 165 -9.17 -6.55 -2.08
CA LYS A 165 -9.02 -5.76 -3.31
C LYS A 165 -7.60 -5.73 -3.83
N ILE A 166 -6.61 -5.66 -2.94
CA ILE A 166 -5.21 -5.75 -3.34
C ILE A 166 -4.87 -7.16 -3.83
N LYS A 167 -5.42 -8.21 -3.22
CA LYS A 167 -5.27 -9.58 -3.73
C LYS A 167 -5.82 -9.73 -5.16
N TYR A 168 -6.91 -9.04 -5.52
CA TYR A 168 -7.38 -8.98 -6.91
C TYR A 168 -6.36 -8.30 -7.83
N ARG A 169 -5.82 -7.14 -7.41
CA ARG A 169 -4.82 -6.39 -8.20
C ARG A 169 -3.55 -7.21 -8.51
N VAL A 170 -3.13 -8.08 -7.60
CA VAL A 170 -1.92 -8.93 -7.80
C VAL A 170 -2.23 -10.32 -8.39
N GLY A 171 -3.47 -10.59 -8.79
CA GLY A 171 -3.85 -11.87 -9.40
C GLY A 171 -4.00 -13.06 -8.42
N LEU A 172 -4.08 -12.80 -7.11
CA LEU A 172 -4.25 -13.85 -6.08
C LEU A 172 -5.71 -14.28 -5.87
N LEU A 173 -6.67 -13.49 -6.31
CA LEU A 173 -8.10 -13.78 -6.27
C LEU A 173 -8.75 -13.45 -7.62
N GLN A 174 -9.83 -14.14 -7.96
CA GLN A 174 -10.63 -13.83 -9.14
C GLN A 174 -11.70 -12.82 -8.78
N PRO A 175 -11.87 -11.71 -9.53
CA PRO A 175 -12.98 -10.81 -9.31
C PRO A 175 -14.28 -11.63 -9.32
N ARG A 176 -15.13 -11.46 -8.29
CA ARG A 176 -16.43 -12.15 -8.24
C ARG A 176 -17.15 -11.87 -9.55
N ASN A 177 -17.61 -12.92 -10.23
CA ASN A 177 -18.40 -12.75 -11.44
C ASN A 177 -19.62 -11.87 -11.09
N PRO A 178 -19.81 -10.69 -11.71
CA PRO A 178 -20.92 -9.80 -11.38
C PRO A 178 -22.30 -10.46 -11.58
N ASN A 179 -22.35 -11.53 -12.37
CA ASN A 179 -23.54 -12.33 -12.62
C ASN A 179 -23.68 -13.54 -11.68
N GLN A 180 -22.64 -13.87 -10.88
CA GLN A 180 -22.76 -14.78 -9.73
C GLN A 180 -23.23 -13.99 -8.50
N ARG A 181 -24.38 -13.31 -8.62
CA ARG A 181 -25.18 -13.06 -7.42
C ARG A 181 -25.78 -14.40 -7.05
N LYS A 182 -25.17 -15.12 -6.10
CA LYS A 182 -25.96 -16.12 -5.36
C LYS A 182 -27.12 -15.34 -4.76
N ALA A 183 -28.34 -15.65 -5.19
CA ALA A 183 -29.52 -15.19 -4.48
C ALA A 183 -29.42 -15.78 -3.08
N VAL A 184 -29.00 -14.96 -2.12
CA VAL A 184 -29.10 -15.32 -0.71
C VAL A 184 -30.59 -15.38 -0.44
N SER A 185 -31.12 -16.57 -0.19
CA SER A 185 -32.53 -16.68 0.16
C SER A 185 -32.75 -15.95 1.49
N LEU A 186 -33.93 -15.34 1.69
CA LEU A 186 -34.27 -14.66 2.95
C LEU A 186 -34.01 -15.55 4.17
N THR A 187 -34.15 -16.87 4.01
CA THR A 187 -33.88 -17.87 5.04
C THR A 187 -32.39 -18.09 5.36
N GLU A 188 -31.47 -17.76 4.47
CA GLU A 188 -30.02 -17.74 4.74
C GLU A 188 -29.56 -16.44 5.42
N PHE A 189 -30.32 -15.35 5.30
CA PHE A 189 -29.99 -14.06 5.92
C PHE A 189 -30.48 -13.94 7.37
N MET A 190 -31.45 -14.77 7.78
CA MET A 190 -32.07 -14.74 9.11
C MET A 190 -31.50 -15.79 10.10
N LYS A 191 -30.38 -16.44 9.76
CA LYS A 191 -29.62 -17.32 10.67
C LYS A 191 -28.33 -16.63 11.10
#